data_AF-A0A0C1U2W5-F1
#
_entry.id   AF-A0A0C1U2W5-F1
#
_cell.length_a   1.000
_cell.length_b   1.000
_cell.length_c   1.000
_cell.angle_alpha   90.00
_cell.angle_beta   90.00
_cell.angle_gamma   90.00
#
_symmetry.space_group_name_H-M   'P 1'
#
loop_
_entity.id
_entity.type
_entity.pdbx_description
1 polymer ?
#
loop_
_entity_poly.entity_id
_entity_poly.type
_entity_poly.pdbx_seq_one_letter_code
_entity_poly.pdbx_strand_id
1 'polypeptide(L)' 'MNNINKLTKKLLELNAEVNFPLTKINNNWVLEFIDSEGNEIEVYCEV' A
#
# COMPACT_ATOMS: atom_id res chain seq x y z
N MET A 1 -8.47 -3.61 -9.40
CA MET A 1 -8.91 -3.67 -7.98
C MET A 1 -8.39 -4.89 -7.18
N ASN A 2 -8.43 -6.14 -7.70
CA ASN A 2 -8.07 -7.32 -6.90
C ASN A 2 -6.61 -7.39 -6.40
N ASN A 3 -5.65 -6.82 -7.12
CA ASN A 3 -4.23 -6.94 -6.77
C ASN A 3 -3.82 -6.02 -5.61
N ILE A 4 -4.33 -4.79 -5.55
CA ILE A 4 -3.96 -3.85 -4.48
C ILE A 4 -4.52 -4.30 -3.12
N ASN A 5 -5.74 -4.87 -3.11
CA ASN A 5 -6.30 -5.47 -1.89
C ASN A 5 -5.47 -6.67 -1.40
N LYS A 6 -4.92 -7.48 -2.31
CA LYS A 6 -4.01 -8.59 -1.96
C LYS A 6 -2.70 -8.07 -1.37
N LEU A 7 -2.13 -7.01 -1.94
CA LEU A 7 -0.94 -6.35 -1.41
C LEU A 7 -1.19 -5.84 0.02
N THR A 8 -2.27 -5.08 0.24
CA THR A 8 -2.59 -4.54 1.57
C THR A 8 -2.79 -5.64 2.61
N LYS A 9 -3.47 -6.74 2.24
CA LYS A 9 -3.60 -7.91 3.12
C LYS A 9 -2.23 -8.51 3.46
N LYS A 10 -1.35 -8.64 2.48
CA LYS A 10 -0.02 -9.21 2.68
C LYS A 10 0.85 -8.35 3.59
N LEU A 11 0.76 -7.02 3.46
CA LEU A 11 1.47 -6.09 4.33
C LEU A 11 0.99 -6.19 5.78
N LEU A 12 -0.32 -6.33 6.00
CA LEU A 12 -0.88 -6.61 7.33
C LEU A 12 -0.39 -7.94 7.91
N GLU A 13 -0.35 -9.02 7.11
CA GLU A 13 0.18 -10.32 7.54
C GLU A 13 1.67 -10.26 7.94
N LEU A 14 2.44 -9.35 7.32
CA LEU A 14 3.86 -9.14 7.61
C LEU A 14 4.12 -8.16 8.75
N ASN A 15 3.07 -7.55 9.33
CA ASN A 15 3.17 -6.42 10.26
C ASN A 15 4.04 -5.27 9.70
N ALA A 16 3.96 -5.03 8.39
CA ALA A 16 4.64 -3.90 7.77
C ALA A 16 4.06 -2.59 8.32
N GLU A 17 4.93 -1.60 8.55
CA GLU A 17 4.53 -0.27 8.97
C GLU A 17 3.90 0.46 7.78
N VAL A 18 2.65 0.87 7.92
CA VAL A 18 1.90 1.58 6.88
C VAL A 18 1.81 3.05 7.27
N ASN A 19 2.62 3.88 6.62
CA ASN A 19 2.65 5.33 6.83
C ASN A 19 1.39 6.01 6.28
N PHE A 20 0.87 5.50 5.15
CA PHE A 20 -0.33 6.01 4.52
C PHE A 20 -1.25 4.85 4.10
N PRO A 21 -2.45 4.70 4.70
CA PRO A 21 -3.32 3.58 4.42
C PRO A 21 -3.86 3.63 2.98
N LEU A 22 -4.28 2.46 2.46
CA LEU A 22 -4.88 2.35 1.13
C LEU A 22 -6.06 3.32 0.98
N THR A 23 -5.85 4.38 0.23
CA THR A 23 -6.79 5.51 0.10
C THR A 23 -7.06 5.78 -1.37
N LYS A 24 -8.32 6.09 -1.70
CA LYS A 24 -8.69 6.51 -3.06
C LYS A 24 -8.49 8.01 -3.19
N ILE A 25 -7.61 8.43 -4.10
CA ILE A 25 -7.35 9.82 -4.46
C ILE A 25 -7.68 9.98 -5.94
N ASN A 26 -8.69 10.78 -6.26
CA ASN A 26 -9.24 10.91 -7.62
C ASN A 26 -9.59 9.53 -8.21
N ASN A 27 -8.98 9.16 -9.34
CA ASN A 27 -9.16 7.85 -9.98
C ASN A 27 -8.06 6.83 -9.62
N ASN A 28 -7.23 7.11 -8.62
CA ASN A 28 -6.15 6.22 -8.19
C ASN A 28 -6.38 5.68 -6.78
N TRP A 29 -5.91 4.46 -6.55
CA TRP A 29 -5.66 3.94 -5.22
C TRP A 29 -4.19 4.14 -4.87
N VAL A 30 -3.92 4.71 -3.70
CA VAL A 30 -2.57 5.03 -3.22
C VAL A 30 -2.35 4.42 -1.84
N LEU A 31 -1.15 3.91 -1.58
CA LEU A 31 -0.71 3.30 -0.33
C LEU A 31 0.77 3.61 -0.13
N GLU A 32 1.19 3.84 1.10
CA GLU A 32 2.60 3.98 1.46
C GLU A 32 2.94 3.11 2.67
N PHE A 33 4.07 2.40 2.61
CA PHE A 33 4.57 1.55 3.68
C PHE A 33 6.10 1.58 3.75
N ILE A 34 6.66 1.18 4.90
CA ILE A 34 8.10 1.03 5.11
C ILE A 34 8.52 -0.41 4.78
N ASP A 35 9.53 -0.55 3.91
CA ASP A 35 10.12 -1.86 3.62
C ASP A 35 11.08 -2.34 4.73
N SER A 36 11.64 -3.54 4.57
CA SER A 36 12.55 -4.11 5.58
C SER A 36 13.90 -3.39 5.71
N GLU A 37 14.25 -2.52 4.77
CA GLU A 37 15.47 -1.71 4.79
C GLU A 37 15.22 -0.30 5.35
N GLY A 38 13.96 0.02 5.68
CA GLY A 38 13.56 1.34 6.19
C GLY A 38 13.24 2.35 5.08
N ASN A 39 13.08 1.91 3.83
CA ASN A 39 12.70 2.80 2.73
C ASN A 39 11.19 3.03 2.72
N GLU A 40 10.78 4.25 2.42
CA GLU A 40 9.39 4.61 2.13
C GLU A 40 9.02 4.16 0.70
N ILE A 41 8.03 3.28 0.59
CA ILE A 41 7.55 2.76 -0.69
C ILE A 41 6.13 3.24 -0.95
N GLU A 42 5.97 4.06 -1.99
CA GLU A 42 4.66 4.47 -2.51
C GLU A 42 4.19 3.52 -3.62
N VAL A 43 2.94 3.08 -3.55
CA VAL A 43 2.27 2.27 -4.57
C VAL A 43 1.01 2.98 -5.03
N TYR A 44 0.88 3.17 -6.33
CA TYR A 44 -0.34 3.69 -6.96
C TYR A 44 -0.91 2.71 -8.00
N CYS A 45 -2.24 2.68 -8.11
CA CYS A 45 -2.96 1.91 -9.12
C CYS A 45 -4.13 2.75 -9.65
N GLU A 46 -4.16 2.98 -10.95
CA GLU A 46 -5.32 3.57 -11.61
C GLU A 46 -6.51 2.60 -11.60
N VAL A 47 -7.72 3.14 -11.44
CA VAL A 47 -8.98 2.39 -11.43
C VAL A 47 -9.47 2.11 -12.84
#